data_AF-A0A0Q3WU05-F1
#
_entry.id   AF-A0A0Q3WU05-F1
#
_cell.length_a   1.000
_cell.length_b   1.000
_cell.length_c   1.000
_cell.angle_alpha   90.00
_cell.angle_beta   90.00
_cell.angle_gamma   90.00
#
_symmetry.space_group_name_H-M   'P 1'
#
loop_
_entity.id
_entity.type
_entity.pdbx_description
1 polymer ?
#
loop_
_entity_poly.entity_id
_entity_poly.type
_entity_poly.pdbx_seq_one_letter_code
_entity_poly.pdbx_strand_id
1 'polypeptide(L)'
;MNLNIEVKHNEKYEIMEDEQLIESVHNGESEALDYLIHKYRNFVRAKARSYFLIGADKEDIIQEGMIGLYKAIRDYKEDKLTSFKAFAELCITRQIITAIKTATRQKHIPLNSYVSLDKPIYDEESDRTLMDVITGAKILNPEELIINREKYDNIEGKITELLSDLERKVLALYLDGQSYQEISEELNRHVKSIDNALQRVKRKLERYLEVREFSM
;
A
#
# COMPACT_ATOMS: atom_id res chain seq x y z
N MET A 1 -31.34 -19.36 -10.05
CA MET A 1 -32.25 -18.61 -10.95
C MET A 1 -31.39 -18.14 -12.11
N ASN A 2 -31.34 -18.91 -13.19
CA ASN A 2 -30.52 -18.59 -14.36
C ASN A 2 -31.23 -17.48 -15.14
N LEU A 3 -30.76 -16.24 -15.02
CA LEU A 3 -31.16 -15.17 -15.92
C LEU A 3 -30.48 -15.41 -17.26
N ASN A 4 -31.15 -16.17 -18.12
CA ASN A 4 -30.95 -16.12 -19.57
C ASN A 4 -31.38 -14.72 -20.02
N ILE A 5 -30.41 -13.81 -20.12
CA ILE A 5 -30.59 -12.56 -20.85
C ILE A 5 -30.58 -12.95 -22.33
N GLU A 6 -31.77 -13.15 -22.90
CA GLU A 6 -31.95 -13.23 -24.35
C GLU A 6 -31.49 -11.89 -24.95
N VAL A 7 -30.26 -11.86 -25.45
CA VAL A 7 -29.74 -10.73 -26.21
C VAL A 7 -30.53 -10.70 -27.51
N LYS A 8 -31.40 -9.70 -27.67
CA LYS A 8 -32.03 -9.38 -28.96
C LYS A 8 -30.92 -9.17 -29.98
N HIS A 9 -30.76 -10.11 -30.90
CA HIS A 9 -29.84 -10.00 -32.01
C HIS A 9 -30.39 -8.95 -32.97
N ASN A 10 -29.99 -7.68 -32.78
CA ASN A 10 -30.48 -6.58 -33.59
C ASN A 10 -29.58 -6.47 -34.84
N GLU A 11 -29.98 -7.12 -35.94
CA GLU A 11 -29.25 -7.16 -37.23
C GLU A 11 -28.84 -5.76 -37.73
N LYS A 12 -29.58 -4.72 -37.33
CA LYS A 12 -29.28 -3.31 -37.59
C LYS A 12 -27.84 -2.93 -37.18
N TYR A 13 -27.36 -3.38 -36.03
CA TYR A 13 -26.06 -2.93 -35.50
C TYR A 13 -24.86 -3.69 -36.09
N GLU A 14 -25.08 -4.84 -36.72
CA GLU A 14 -24.01 -5.69 -37.24
C GLU A 14 -23.33 -5.11 -38.48
N ILE A 15 -24.06 -4.30 -39.24
CA ILE A 15 -23.59 -3.60 -40.44
C ILE A 15 -23.08 -2.17 -40.16
N MET A 16 -23.22 -1.68 -38.93
CA MET A 16 -22.79 -0.33 -38.56
C MET A 16 -21.31 -0.32 -38.13
N GLU A 17 -20.61 0.74 -38.50
CA GLU A 17 -19.26 1.00 -37.99
C GLU A 17 -19.31 1.34 -36.50
N ASP A 18 -18.22 1.07 -35.78
CA ASP A 18 -18.17 1.29 -34.33
C ASP A 18 -18.40 2.76 -33.96
N GLU A 19 -17.89 3.68 -34.77
CA GLU A 19 -18.06 5.12 -34.60
C GLU A 19 -19.54 5.54 -34.65
N GLN A 20 -20.33 4.96 -35.57
CA GLN A 20 -21.76 5.23 -35.68
C GLN A 20 -22.56 4.67 -34.50
N LEU A 21 -22.16 3.50 -34.00
CA LEU A 21 -22.75 2.89 -32.81
C LEU A 21 -22.47 3.76 -31.57
N ILE A 22 -21.25 4.29 -31.44
CA ILE A 22 -20.87 5.18 -30.33
C ILE A 22 -21.67 6.49 -30.38
N GLU A 23 -21.84 7.08 -31.56
CA GLU A 23 -22.69 8.28 -31.70
C GLU A 23 -24.13 8.00 -31.25
N SER A 24 -24.66 6.82 -31.61
CA SER A 24 -25.98 6.37 -31.14
C SER A 24 -26.05 6.25 -29.61
N VAL A 25 -24.98 5.75 -28.97
CA VAL A 25 -24.86 5.71 -27.50
C VAL A 25 -24.85 7.12 -26.91
N HIS A 26 -24.13 8.07 -27.50
CA HIS A 26 -24.09 9.46 -27.03
C HIS A 26 -25.44 10.17 -27.18
N ASN A 27 -26.25 9.75 -28.16
CA ASN A 27 -27.64 10.18 -28.33
C ASN A 27 -28.63 9.47 -27.39
N GLY A 28 -28.16 8.58 -26.50
CA GLY A 28 -28.94 7.93 -25.46
C GLY A 28 -29.49 6.54 -25.82
N GLU A 29 -29.10 5.96 -26.96
CA GLU A 29 -29.55 4.63 -27.39
C GLU A 29 -28.83 3.54 -26.57
N SER A 30 -29.47 3.08 -25.49
CA SER A 30 -28.88 2.09 -24.56
C SER A 30 -28.67 0.72 -25.21
N GLU A 31 -29.48 0.35 -26.20
CA GLU A 31 -29.32 -0.92 -26.94
C GLU A 31 -28.00 -0.97 -27.73
N ALA A 32 -27.53 0.18 -28.26
CA ALA A 32 -26.25 0.28 -28.94
C ALA A 32 -25.07 0.09 -27.98
N LEU A 33 -25.21 0.56 -26.73
CA LEU A 33 -24.21 0.36 -25.68
C LEU A 33 -24.08 -1.13 -25.34
N ASP A 34 -25.20 -1.79 -25.11
CA ASP A 34 -25.21 -3.23 -24.82
C ASP A 34 -24.59 -4.02 -25.97
N TYR A 35 -24.90 -3.66 -27.22
CA TYR A 35 -24.30 -4.28 -28.39
C TYR A 35 -22.76 -4.12 -28.42
N LEU A 36 -22.24 -2.90 -28.22
CA LEU A 36 -20.80 -2.64 -28.18
C LEU A 36 -20.10 -3.40 -27.05
N ILE A 37 -20.71 -3.44 -25.86
CA ILE A 37 -20.21 -4.19 -24.71
C ILE A 37 -20.08 -5.69 -25.06
N HIS A 38 -21.09 -6.27 -25.71
CA HIS A 38 -21.05 -7.66 -26.13
C HIS A 38 -20.02 -7.91 -27.24
N LYS A 39 -19.99 -7.06 -28.27
CA LYS A 39 -19.03 -7.12 -29.40
C LYS A 39 -17.58 -7.14 -28.91
N TYR A 40 -17.25 -6.29 -27.94
CA TYR A 40 -15.89 -6.13 -27.43
C TYR A 40 -15.55 -7.02 -26.22
N ARG A 41 -16.48 -7.81 -25.69
CA ARG A 41 -16.25 -8.68 -24.52
C ARG A 41 -15.06 -9.61 -24.67
N ASN A 42 -14.93 -10.27 -25.82
CA ASN A 42 -13.82 -11.19 -26.09
C ASN A 42 -12.49 -10.44 -26.26
N PHE A 43 -12.52 -9.20 -26.76
CA PHE A 43 -11.35 -8.33 -26.84
C PHE A 43 -10.86 -7.95 -25.44
N VAL A 44 -11.76 -7.56 -24.55
CA VAL A 44 -11.44 -7.29 -23.13
C VAL A 44 -10.83 -8.52 -22.47
N ARG A 45 -11.47 -9.68 -22.62
CA ARG A 45 -10.94 -10.97 -22.11
C ARG A 45 -9.53 -11.22 -22.63
N ALA A 46 -9.29 -10.99 -23.92
CA ALA A 46 -7.99 -11.20 -24.52
C ALA A 46 -6.90 -10.31 -23.92
N LYS A 47 -7.20 -9.03 -23.65
CA LYS A 47 -6.27 -8.08 -23.01
C LYS A 47 -6.08 -8.37 -21.52
N ALA A 48 -7.12 -8.81 -20.82
CA ALA A 48 -7.05 -9.15 -19.40
C ALA A 48 -6.17 -10.38 -19.11
N ARG A 49 -6.05 -11.33 -20.06
CA ARG A 49 -5.29 -12.59 -19.88
C ARG A 49 -3.83 -12.43 -19.43
N SER A 50 -3.17 -11.33 -19.81
CA SER A 50 -1.76 -11.09 -19.43
C SER A 50 -1.58 -10.50 -18.03
N TYR A 51 -2.68 -10.19 -17.34
CA TYR A 51 -2.67 -9.57 -16.03
C TYR A 51 -3.11 -10.56 -14.96
N PHE A 52 -2.57 -10.38 -13.76
CA PHE A 52 -2.88 -11.20 -12.59
C PHE A 52 -2.93 -10.31 -11.35
N LEU A 53 -3.89 -10.58 -10.46
CA LEU A 53 -4.04 -9.92 -9.19
C LEU A 53 -4.11 -10.99 -8.09
N ILE A 54 -3.18 -10.93 -7.14
CA ILE A 54 -3.09 -11.89 -6.05
C ILE A 54 -4.35 -11.76 -5.17
N GLY A 55 -5.04 -12.89 -4.95
CA GLY A 55 -6.26 -12.92 -4.13
C GLY A 55 -7.54 -12.51 -4.86
N ALA A 56 -7.49 -12.32 -6.18
CA ALA A 56 -8.66 -12.06 -7.02
C ALA A 56 -8.78 -13.09 -8.15
N ASP A 57 -10.00 -13.30 -8.63
CA ASP A 57 -10.28 -14.21 -9.72
C ASP A 57 -10.00 -13.56 -11.08
N LYS A 58 -9.80 -14.38 -12.12
CA LYS A 58 -9.64 -13.89 -13.49
C LYS A 58 -10.84 -13.06 -13.95
N GLU A 59 -12.04 -13.38 -13.46
CA GLU A 59 -13.25 -12.62 -13.77
C GLU A 59 -13.20 -11.20 -13.19
N ASP A 60 -12.56 -10.97 -12.03
CA ASP A 60 -12.41 -9.62 -11.46
C ASP A 60 -11.58 -8.72 -12.37
N ILE A 61 -10.50 -9.26 -12.94
CA ILE A 61 -9.64 -8.54 -13.89
C ILE A 61 -10.41 -8.24 -15.18
N ILE A 62 -11.22 -9.19 -15.65
CA ILE A 62 -12.07 -8.99 -16.83
C ILE A 62 -13.07 -7.88 -16.54
N GLN A 63 -13.71 -7.85 -15.36
CA GLN A 63 -14.66 -6.81 -14.98
C GLN A 63 -14.04 -5.42 -14.92
N GLU A 64 -12.83 -5.29 -14.37
CA GLU A 64 -12.06 -4.04 -14.45
C GLU A 64 -11.77 -3.63 -15.90
N GLY A 65 -11.45 -4.59 -16.76
CA GLY A 65 -11.33 -4.36 -18.20
C GLY A 65 -12.64 -3.87 -18.83
N MET A 66 -13.78 -4.44 -18.45
CA MET A 66 -15.11 -4.05 -18.95
C MET A 66 -15.47 -2.63 -18.51
N ILE A 67 -15.11 -2.23 -17.28
CA ILE A 67 -15.24 -0.84 -16.82
C ILE A 67 -14.40 0.10 -17.68
N GLY A 68 -13.19 -0.31 -18.07
CA GLY A 68 -12.33 0.44 -18.98
C GLY A 68 -12.93 0.60 -20.37
N LEU A 69 -13.54 -0.45 -20.92
CA LEU A 69 -14.28 -0.40 -22.18
C LEU A 69 -15.49 0.54 -22.10
N TYR A 70 -16.29 0.47 -21.04
CA TYR A 70 -17.44 1.35 -20.84
C TYR A 70 -17.01 2.83 -20.84
N LYS A 71 -15.93 3.16 -20.13
CA LYS A 71 -15.35 4.52 -20.15
C LYS A 71 -14.88 4.91 -21.54
N ALA A 72 -14.30 3.98 -22.30
CA ALA A 72 -13.88 4.24 -23.67
C ALA A 72 -15.07 4.59 -24.58
N ILE A 73 -16.17 3.83 -24.52
CA ILE A 73 -17.38 4.10 -25.30
C ILE A 73 -17.96 5.48 -24.95
N ARG A 74 -18.02 5.80 -23.66
CA ARG A 74 -18.54 7.08 -23.17
C ARG A 74 -17.67 8.28 -23.57
N ASP A 75 -16.34 8.13 -23.53
CA ASP A 75 -15.40 9.26 -23.65
C ASP A 75 -14.74 9.37 -25.05
N TYR A 76 -15.00 8.41 -25.96
CA TYR A 76 -14.49 8.47 -27.33
C TYR A 76 -15.06 9.67 -28.07
N LYS A 77 -14.26 10.27 -28.94
CA LYS A 77 -14.68 11.35 -29.83
C LYS A 77 -14.05 11.09 -31.20
N GLU A 78 -14.86 11.15 -32.24
CA GLU A 78 -14.48 10.82 -33.62
C GLU A 78 -13.51 11.86 -34.22
N ASP A 79 -13.45 13.07 -33.65
CA ASP A 79 -12.51 14.13 -34.03
C ASP A 79 -11.02 13.77 -33.76
N LYS A 80 -10.74 12.64 -33.12
CA LYS A 80 -9.39 12.17 -32.81
C LYS A 80 -8.84 11.25 -33.91
N LEU A 81 -7.57 11.43 -34.26
CA LEU A 81 -6.81 10.66 -35.26
C LEU A 81 -6.63 9.14 -34.97
N THR A 82 -7.35 8.58 -34.00
CA THR A 82 -7.18 7.18 -33.56
C THR A 82 -8.49 6.43 -33.65
N SER A 83 -8.44 5.21 -34.17
CA SER A 83 -9.63 4.34 -34.24
C SER A 83 -10.15 4.03 -32.85
N PHE A 84 -11.47 3.82 -32.74
CA PHE A 84 -12.09 3.47 -31.47
C PHE A 84 -11.41 2.26 -30.81
N LYS A 85 -11.12 1.22 -31.58
CA LYS A 85 -10.45 0.00 -31.09
C LYS A 85 -9.12 0.28 -30.39
N ALA A 86 -8.29 1.18 -30.93
CA ALA A 86 -7.01 1.55 -30.32
C ALA A 86 -7.22 2.35 -29.03
N PHE A 87 -8.19 3.27 -29.02
CA PHE A 87 -8.56 4.02 -27.82
C PHE A 87 -9.13 3.13 -26.71
N ALA A 88 -9.99 2.18 -27.07
CA ALA A 88 -10.56 1.20 -26.16
C ALA A 88 -9.46 0.34 -25.53
N GLU A 89 -8.50 -0.14 -26.32
CA GLU A 89 -7.36 -0.90 -25.81
C GLU A 89 -6.58 -0.15 -24.72
N LEU A 90 -6.31 1.14 -24.97
CA LEU A 90 -5.62 2.01 -24.03
C LEU A 90 -6.40 2.14 -22.71
N CYS A 91 -7.71 2.38 -22.79
CA CYS A 91 -8.56 2.57 -21.63
C CYS A 91 -8.73 1.29 -20.81
N ILE A 92 -8.98 0.16 -21.48
CA ILE A 92 -9.08 -1.19 -20.88
C ILE A 92 -7.80 -1.49 -20.10
N THR A 93 -6.65 -1.35 -20.76
CA THR A 93 -5.35 -1.67 -20.16
C THR A 93 -5.04 -0.76 -18.97
N ARG A 94 -5.28 0.55 -19.10
CA ARG A 94 -5.08 1.50 -18.00
C ARG A 94 -5.97 1.20 -16.80
N GLN A 95 -7.23 0.85 -17.02
CA GLN A 95 -8.18 0.53 -15.94
C GLN A 95 -7.71 -0.71 -15.18
N ILE A 96 -7.34 -1.79 -15.88
CA ILE A 96 -6.79 -3.01 -15.27
C ILE A 96 -5.55 -2.71 -14.43
N ILE A 97 -4.58 -1.99 -15.00
CA ILE A 97 -3.34 -1.62 -14.28
C ILE A 97 -3.65 -0.76 -13.04
N THR A 98 -4.61 0.16 -13.14
CA THR A 98 -5.01 1.02 -12.03
C THR A 98 -5.64 0.22 -10.90
N ALA A 99 -6.52 -0.73 -11.23
CA ALA A 99 -7.11 -1.63 -10.25
C ALA A 99 -6.04 -2.46 -9.52
N ILE A 100 -5.11 -3.07 -10.28
CA ILE A 100 -4.01 -3.85 -9.71
C ILE A 100 -3.14 -2.98 -8.79
N LYS A 101 -2.72 -1.79 -9.24
CA LYS A 101 -1.91 -0.87 -8.44
C LYS A 101 -2.62 -0.40 -7.18
N THR A 102 -3.95 -0.24 -7.24
CA THR A 102 -4.75 0.19 -6.09
C THR A 102 -4.87 -0.93 -5.07
N ALA A 103 -5.15 -2.16 -5.52
CA ALA A 103 -5.25 -3.34 -4.66
C ALA A 103 -3.90 -3.76 -4.04
N THR A 104 -2.80 -3.58 -4.78
CA THR A 104 -1.43 -3.89 -4.32
C THR A 104 -0.76 -2.71 -3.61
N ARG A 105 -1.47 -1.60 -3.38
CA ARG A 105 -0.93 -0.41 -2.73
C ARG A 105 -0.60 -0.73 -1.28
N GLN A 106 0.68 -0.62 -0.93
CA GLN A 106 1.30 -1.08 0.32
C GLN A 106 0.76 -0.47 1.65
N LYS A 107 -0.30 0.35 1.64
CA LYS A 107 -0.91 0.90 2.86
C LYS A 107 -1.70 -0.14 3.67
N HIS A 108 -2.03 -1.30 3.09
CA HIS A 108 -2.84 -2.36 3.76
C HIS A 108 -2.15 -3.73 3.88
N ILE A 109 -0.86 -3.86 3.54
CA ILE A 109 -0.12 -5.13 3.68
C ILE A 109 -0.20 -5.71 5.11
N PRO A 110 -0.11 -4.92 6.20
CA PRO A 110 -0.23 -5.47 7.55
C PRO A 110 -1.61 -6.08 7.87
N LEU A 111 -2.68 -5.71 7.14
CA LEU A 111 -4.04 -6.17 7.43
C LEU A 111 -4.41 -7.50 6.75
N ASN A 112 -3.81 -7.82 5.61
CA ASN A 112 -4.20 -8.99 4.79
C ASN A 112 -3.30 -10.21 4.96
N SER A 113 -2.17 -10.07 5.68
CA SER A 113 -1.30 -11.18 6.06
C SER A 113 -1.40 -11.50 7.56
N TYR A 114 -2.58 -11.30 8.15
CA TYR A 114 -2.77 -11.62 9.56
C TYR A 114 -2.67 -13.13 9.77
N VAL A 115 -1.77 -13.52 10.68
CA VAL A 115 -1.72 -14.89 11.20
C VAL A 115 -2.46 -14.84 12.52
N SER A 116 -3.49 -15.68 12.67
CA SER A 116 -4.23 -15.77 13.93
C SER A 116 -3.27 -16.21 15.04
N LEU A 117 -3.18 -15.39 16.09
CA LEU A 117 -2.32 -15.67 17.24
C LEU A 117 -2.83 -16.88 18.02
N ASP A 118 -4.13 -17.16 17.98
CA ASP A 118 -4.77 -18.28 18.66
C ASP A 118 -4.76 -19.58 17.84
N LYS A 119 -4.15 -19.58 16.63
CA LYS A 119 -4.08 -20.81 15.81
C LYS A 119 -3.02 -21.77 16.38
N PRO A 120 -3.35 -23.06 16.54
CA PRO A 120 -2.36 -24.09 16.89
C PRO A 120 -1.23 -24.15 15.86
N ILE A 121 0.03 -24.23 16.32
CA ILE A 121 1.21 -24.13 15.44
C ILE A 121 1.50 -25.45 14.69
N TYR A 122 1.16 -26.59 15.31
CA TYR A 122 1.56 -27.91 14.82
C TYR A 122 0.39 -28.75 14.30
N ASP A 123 -0.63 -28.98 15.10
CA ASP A 123 -1.81 -29.79 14.78
C ASP A 123 -3.08 -29.18 15.42
N GLU A 124 -4.27 -29.46 14.89
CA GLU A 124 -5.56 -28.92 15.36
C GLU A 124 -5.89 -29.33 16.80
N GLU A 125 -5.28 -30.39 17.32
CA GLU A 125 -5.38 -30.83 18.73
C GLU A 125 -4.30 -30.24 19.66
N SER A 126 -3.42 -29.38 19.15
CA SER A 126 -2.34 -28.79 19.96
C SER A 126 -2.83 -27.59 20.78
N ASP A 127 -2.67 -27.65 22.11
CA ASP A 127 -2.95 -26.54 23.03
C ASP A 127 -1.98 -25.34 22.88
N ARG A 128 -0.93 -25.45 22.05
CA ARG A 128 0.07 -24.38 21.87
C ARG A 128 -0.23 -23.53 20.64
N THR A 129 -0.52 -22.27 20.90
CA THR A 129 -0.85 -21.25 19.91
C THR A 129 0.36 -20.40 19.52
N LEU A 130 0.27 -19.66 18.42
CA LEU A 130 1.31 -18.69 18.03
C LEU A 130 1.52 -17.62 19.12
N MET A 131 0.47 -17.29 19.86
CA MET A 131 0.52 -16.40 21.00
C MET A 131 1.47 -16.92 22.08
N ASP A 132 1.42 -18.20 22.43
CA ASP A 132 2.26 -18.81 23.48
C ASP A 132 3.76 -18.78 23.12
N VAL A 133 4.07 -18.87 21.82
CA VAL A 133 5.45 -18.80 21.32
C VAL A 133 5.95 -17.37 21.24
N ILE A 134 5.10 -16.43 20.79
CA ILE A 134 5.47 -15.02 20.65
C ILE A 134 5.52 -14.31 22.00
N THR A 135 4.57 -14.57 22.92
CA THR A 135 4.68 -14.09 24.32
C THR A 135 5.70 -14.86 25.14
N GLY A 136 6.10 -16.06 24.70
CA GLY A 136 7.29 -16.74 25.20
C GLY A 136 8.59 -15.95 24.99
N ALA A 137 8.59 -14.90 24.16
CA ALA A 137 9.72 -14.01 23.94
C ALA A 137 9.89 -12.99 25.07
N LYS A 138 10.08 -13.50 26.30
CA LYS A 138 11.03 -13.02 27.32
C LYS A 138 10.65 -13.63 28.67
N ILE A 139 11.05 -14.90 28.88
CA ILE A 139 11.53 -15.25 30.21
C ILE A 139 12.81 -14.43 30.37
N LEU A 140 12.69 -13.17 30.82
CA LEU A 140 13.83 -12.42 31.32
C LEU A 140 14.24 -13.16 32.59
N ASN A 141 15.20 -14.07 32.47
CA ASN A 141 15.75 -14.69 33.66
C ASN A 141 16.35 -13.57 34.53
N PRO A 142 16.36 -13.71 35.88
CA PRO A 142 16.82 -12.66 36.77
C PRO A 142 18.24 -12.15 36.45
N GLU A 143 19.08 -13.02 35.90
CA GLU A 143 20.43 -12.72 35.43
C GLU A 143 20.42 -11.72 34.25
N GLU A 144 19.61 -11.96 33.21
CA GLU A 144 19.53 -11.05 32.05
C GLU A 144 18.90 -9.70 32.43
N LEU A 145 17.98 -9.67 33.41
CA LEU A 145 17.48 -8.41 33.97
C LEU A 145 18.60 -7.59 34.62
N ILE A 146 19.46 -8.23 35.41
CA ILE A 146 20.59 -7.58 36.08
C ILE A 146 21.61 -7.10 35.05
N ILE A 147 21.99 -7.95 34.10
CA ILE A 147 22.92 -7.59 33.02
C ILE A 147 22.38 -6.41 32.19
N ASN A 148 21.09 -6.43 31.86
CA ASN A 148 20.48 -5.33 31.12
C ASN A 148 20.43 -4.05 31.94
N ARG A 149 20.13 -4.14 33.25
CA ARG A 149 20.16 -2.99 34.15
C ARG A 149 21.56 -2.35 34.22
N GLU A 150 22.61 -3.16 34.40
CA GLU A 150 23.99 -2.67 34.39
C GLU A 150 24.38 -2.04 33.04
N LYS A 151 23.93 -2.62 31.92
CA LYS A 151 24.13 -2.04 30.59
C LYS A 151 23.43 -0.69 30.45
N TYR A 152 22.20 -0.54 30.96
CA TYR A 152 21.47 0.73 30.96
C TYR A 152 22.20 1.78 31.80
N ASP A 153 22.58 1.44 33.04
CA ASP A 153 23.27 2.35 33.95
C ASP A 153 24.62 2.83 33.35
N ASN A 154 25.36 1.93 32.69
CA ASN A 154 26.60 2.26 31.99
C ASN A 154 26.38 3.23 30.83
N ILE A 155 25.35 2.98 30.01
CA ILE A 155 24.98 3.83 28.87
C ILE A 155 24.54 5.21 29.37
N GLU A 156 23.69 5.28 30.39
CA GLU A 156 23.21 6.53 30.97
C GLU A 156 24.37 7.37 31.56
N GLY A 157 25.29 6.72 32.26
CA GLY A 157 26.52 7.36 32.74
C GLY A 157 27.36 7.94 31.61
N LYS A 158 27.57 7.18 30.52
CA LYS A 158 28.36 7.65 29.38
C LYS A 158 27.67 8.76 28.58
N ILE A 159 26.35 8.69 28.42
CA ILE A 159 25.56 9.77 27.83
C ILE A 159 25.72 11.06 28.65
N THR A 160 25.72 10.94 29.97
CA THR A 160 25.92 12.07 30.88
C THR A 160 27.33 12.67 30.78
N GLU A 161 28.37 11.85 30.57
CA GLU A 161 29.73 12.34 30.34
C GLU A 161 29.92 13.00 28.96
N LEU A 162 29.30 12.44 27.91
CA LEU A 162 29.54 12.84 26.52
C LEU A 162 28.76 14.09 26.09
N LEU A 163 27.52 14.21 26.56
CA LEU A 163 26.64 15.30 26.18
C LEU A 163 26.87 16.54 27.04
N SER A 164 26.52 17.70 26.51
CA SER A 164 26.38 18.93 27.32
C SER A 164 25.00 18.99 27.98
N ASP A 165 24.84 19.88 28.97
CA ASP A 165 23.54 20.07 29.65
C ASP A 165 22.40 20.39 28.68
N LEU A 166 22.69 21.21 27.66
CA LEU A 166 21.69 21.56 26.64
C LEU A 166 21.36 20.35 25.76
N GLU A 167 22.37 19.59 25.34
CA GLU A 167 22.18 18.39 24.51
C GLU A 167 21.40 17.30 25.25
N ARG A 168 21.64 17.12 26.56
CA ARG A 168 20.87 16.21 27.41
C ARG A 168 19.40 16.60 27.47
N LYS A 169 19.12 17.87 27.79
CA LYS A 169 17.75 18.38 27.89
C LYS A 169 17.00 18.28 26.56
N VAL A 170 17.67 18.65 25.47
CA VAL A 170 17.10 18.52 24.12
C VAL A 170 16.83 17.06 23.74
N LEU A 171 17.76 16.15 24.03
CA LEU A 171 17.58 14.72 23.76
C LEU A 171 16.42 14.14 24.58
N ALA A 172 16.32 14.47 25.87
CA ALA A 172 15.26 13.98 26.74
C ALA A 172 13.87 14.37 26.23
N LEU A 173 13.67 15.66 25.92
CA LEU A 173 12.41 16.17 25.40
C LEU A 173 12.06 15.59 24.00
N TYR A 174 13.08 15.39 23.16
CA TYR A 174 12.88 14.74 21.86
C TYR A 174 12.47 13.26 21.99
N LEU A 175 13.04 12.52 22.95
CA LEU A 175 12.67 11.13 23.23
C LEU A 175 11.27 11.02 23.86
N ASP A 176 10.81 12.05 24.55
CA ASP A 176 9.43 12.19 25.05
C ASP A 176 8.42 12.49 23.93
N GLY A 177 8.90 12.66 22.69
CA GLY A 177 8.07 12.83 21.49
C GLY A 177 7.74 14.28 21.16
N GLN A 178 8.35 15.26 21.84
CA GLN A 178 8.16 16.67 21.53
C GLN A 178 8.77 17.05 20.18
N SER A 179 8.09 17.94 19.46
CA SER A 179 8.55 18.54 18.22
C SER A 179 9.64 19.60 18.47
N TYR A 180 10.38 19.95 17.42
CA TYR A 180 11.47 20.92 17.54
C TYR A 180 10.98 22.31 17.96
N GLN A 181 9.72 22.64 17.66
CA GLN A 181 9.08 23.90 18.04
C GLN A 181 8.70 23.88 19.53
N GLU A 182 8.11 22.79 20.01
CA GLU A 182 7.78 22.64 21.44
C GLU A 182 9.03 22.68 22.32
N ILE A 183 10.10 21.97 21.91
CA ILE A 183 11.39 22.01 22.63
C ILE A 183 12.02 23.41 22.59
N SER A 184 11.85 24.13 21.48
CA SER A 184 12.36 25.49 21.30
C SER A 184 11.67 26.47 22.26
N GLU A 185 10.36 26.34 22.42
CA GLU A 185 9.55 27.11 23.35
C GLU A 185 9.87 26.76 24.81
N GLU A 186 9.96 25.47 25.14
CA GLU A 186 10.22 24.99 26.50
C GLU A 186 11.61 25.40 27.00
N LEU A 187 12.64 25.30 26.14
CA LEU A 187 14.01 25.66 26.51
C LEU A 187 14.34 27.14 26.27
N ASN A 188 13.38 27.92 25.75
CA ASN A 188 13.57 29.32 25.34
C ASN A 188 14.81 29.52 24.45
N ARG A 189 14.94 28.67 23.43
CA ARG A 189 16.04 28.67 22.47
C ARG A 189 15.49 28.64 21.06
N HIS A 190 16.21 29.22 20.11
CA HIS A 190 15.81 29.18 18.71
C HIS A 190 15.78 27.74 18.17
N VAL A 191 14.79 27.40 17.33
CA VAL A 191 14.61 26.06 16.72
C VAL A 191 15.89 25.51 16.09
N LYS A 192 16.66 26.34 15.38
CA LYS A 192 17.97 25.95 14.82
C LYS A 192 18.99 25.49 15.88
N SER A 193 18.92 26.01 17.09
CA SER A 193 19.77 25.57 18.21
C SER A 193 19.38 24.17 18.69
N ILE A 194 18.09 23.83 18.64
CA ILE A 194 17.57 22.49 18.98
C ILE A 194 18.05 21.47 17.94
N ASP A 195 17.87 21.76 16.66
CA ASP A 195 18.35 20.92 15.56
C ASP A 195 19.87 20.70 15.63
N ASN A 196 20.64 21.79 15.81
CA ASN A 196 22.09 21.70 16.00
C ASN A 196 22.49 20.85 17.22
N ALA A 197 21.70 20.88 18.30
CA ALA A 197 21.95 20.06 19.48
C ALA A 197 21.69 18.58 19.17
N LEU A 198 20.56 18.23 18.54
CA LEU A 198 20.26 16.85 18.13
C LEU A 198 21.30 16.29 17.15
N GLN A 199 21.77 17.10 16.20
CA GLN A 199 22.84 16.70 15.28
C GLN A 199 24.17 16.45 16.00
N ARG A 200 24.50 17.21 17.05
CA ARG A 200 25.69 16.97 17.87
C ARG A 200 25.52 15.72 18.74
N VAL A 201 24.34 15.51 19.32
CA VAL A 201 24.00 14.30 20.06
C VAL A 201 24.21 13.07 19.18
N LYS A 202 23.60 13.05 17.99
CA LYS A 202 23.73 11.95 17.03
C LYS A 202 25.19 11.60 16.74
N ARG A 203 25.99 12.60 16.34
CA ARG A 203 27.43 12.40 16.05
C ARG A 203 28.24 11.89 17.24
N LYS A 204 27.97 12.41 18.45
CA LYS A 204 28.67 11.97 19.67
C LYS A 204 28.34 10.53 20.04
N LEU A 205 27.07 10.14 19.89
CA LEU A 205 26.62 8.78 20.16
C LEU A 205 27.11 7.79 19.11
N GLU A 206 27.06 8.15 17.82
CA GLU A 206 27.61 7.33 16.73
C GLU A 206 29.09 7.02 16.97
N ARG A 207 29.90 8.04 17.29
CA ARG A 207 31.32 7.85 17.60
C ARG A 207 31.55 6.96 18.83
N TYR A 208 30.71 7.08 19.86
CA TYR A 208 30.81 6.22 21.04
C TYR A 208 30.48 4.77 20.73
N LEU A 209 29.46 4.53 19.90
CA LEU A 209 29.08 3.19 19.45
C LEU A 209 30.19 2.56 18.60
N GLU A 210 30.79 3.30 17.67
CA GLU A 210 31.93 2.83 16.87
C GLU A 210 33.11 2.41 17.78
N VAL A 211 33.52 3.27 18.73
CA VAL A 211 34.63 2.95 19.65
C VAL A 211 34.33 1.74 20.54
N ARG A 212 33.05 1.54 20.90
CA ARG A 212 32.59 0.40 21.69
C ARG A 212 32.59 -0.91 20.89
N GLU A 213 32.22 -0.88 19.60
CA GLU A 213 32.29 -2.05 18.72
C GLU A 213 33.74 -2.49 18.45
N PHE A 214 34.70 -1.57 18.43
CA PHE A 214 36.13 -1.90 18.27
C PHE A 214 36.83 -2.31 19.59
N SER A 215 36.20 -2.11 20.75
CA SER A 215 36.75 -2.53 22.06
C SER A 215 36.19 -3.87 22.56
N MET A 216 35.41 -4.57 21.71
CA MET A 216 34.86 -5.90 21.97
C MET A 216 35.52 -6.92 21.04
#